data_AF-A0A3B9CTS4-F1
#
_entry.id   AF-A0A3B9CTS4-F1
#
_cell.length_a   1.000
_cell.length_b   1.000
_cell.length_c   1.000
_cell.angle_alpha   90.00
_cell.angle_beta   90.00
_cell.angle_gamma   90.00
#
_symmetry.space_group_name_H-M   'P 1'
#
loop_
_entity.id
_entity.type
_entity.pdbx_description
1 polymer ?
#
loop_
_entity_poly.entity_id
_entity_poly.type
_entity_poly.pdbx_seq_one_letter_code
_entity_poly.pdbx_strand_id
1 'polypeptide(L)' 'MAKFDPRVDALVMETRTQWDDSVGDLSEEDRQWVIREIHASPEQASQLQYERSHTGFTRIITVTLEDIQRLYLSKEA' A
#
# COMPACT_ATOMS: atom_id res chain seq x y z
N MET A 1 -3.32 -5.35 12.58
CA MET A 1 -3.45 -5.41 11.12
C MET A 1 -4.91 -5.46 10.76
N ALA A 2 -5.42 -4.48 10.02
CA ALA A 2 -6.75 -4.60 9.42
C ALA A 2 -6.61 -5.38 8.11
N LYS A 3 -7.55 -6.28 7.82
CA LYS A 3 -7.62 -6.94 6.51
C LYS A 3 -8.32 -6.01 5.52
N PHE A 4 -8.07 -6.21 4.24
CA PHE A 4 -8.79 -5.52 3.17
C PHE A 4 -10.30 -5.76 3.31
N ASP A 5 -11.08 -4.67 3.31
CA ASP A 5 -12.54 -4.71 3.31
C ASP A 5 -13.05 -3.95 2.08
N PRO A 6 -13.61 -4.63 1.07
CA PRO A 6 -14.11 -3.99 -0.15
C PRO A 6 -15.14 -2.89 0.10
N ARG A 7 -15.93 -2.98 1.18
CA ARG A 7 -16.95 -1.98 1.51
C ARG A 7 -16.34 -0.69 2.04
N VAL A 8 -15.30 -0.81 2.86
CA VAL A 8 -14.55 0.34 3.37
C VAL A 8 -13.69 0.94 2.26
N ASP A 9 -13.05 0.09 1.44
CA ASP A 9 -12.21 0.53 0.34
C ASP A 9 -13.00 1.33 -0.71
N ALA A 10 -14.25 0.97 -0.98
CA ALA A 10 -15.15 1.73 -1.85
C ALA A 10 -15.46 3.16 -1.36
N LEU A 11 -15.19 3.47 -0.08
CA LEU A 11 -15.38 4.78 0.54
C LEU A 11 -14.06 5.54 0.73
N VAL A 12 -12.96 5.03 0.18
CA VAL A 12 -11.65 5.68 0.26
C VAL A 12 -11.63 6.90 -0.63
N MET A 13 -11.26 8.04 -0.03
CA MET A 13 -11.12 9.32 -0.71
C MET A 13 -9.65 9.74 -0.84
N GLU A 14 -8.77 9.18 -0.02
CA GLU A 14 -7.35 9.53 0.05
C GLU A 14 -6.50 8.29 0.28
N THR A 15 -5.31 8.24 -0.32
CA THR A 15 -4.33 7.18 -0.10
C THR A 15 -3.05 7.75 0.47
N ARG A 16 -2.47 7.08 1.47
CA ARG A 16 -1.16 7.40 2.03
C ARG A 16 -0.29 6.16 2.07
N THR A 17 1.00 6.37 1.85
CA THR A 17 2.01 5.32 1.94
C THR A 17 2.94 5.64 3.10
N GLN A 18 3.18 4.63 3.94
CA GLN A 18 4.23 4.62 4.95
C GLN A 18 5.26 3.56 4.56
N TRP A 19 6.49 3.73 4.99
CA TRP A 19 7.56 2.77 4.75
C TRP A 19 7.93 2.15 6.08
N ASP A 20 7.90 0.82 6.14
CA ASP A 20 8.37 0.08 7.32
C ASP A 20 9.89 0.20 7.45
N ASP A 21 10.40 0.07 8.68
CA ASP A 21 11.84 0.14 8.96
C ASP A 21 12.64 -0.98 8.27
N SER A 22 11.99 -2.09 7.87
CA SER A 22 12.60 -3.15 7.06
C SER A 22 12.91 -2.74 5.61
N VAL A 23 12.34 -1.65 5.13
CA VAL A 23 12.58 -1.17 3.76
C VAL A 23 13.88 -0.39 3.71
N GLY A 24 14.84 -0.92 2.95
CA GLY A 24 16.11 -0.24 2.70
C GLY A 24 16.00 0.98 1.77
N ASP A 25 17.15 1.52 1.38
CA ASP A 25 17.21 2.63 0.42
C ASP A 25 16.79 2.17 -0.98
N LEU A 26 15.55 2.51 -1.33
CA LEU A 26 15.04 2.44 -2.70
C LEU A 26 15.31 3.75 -3.44
N SER A 27 15.59 3.64 -4.75
CA SER A 27 15.63 4.81 -5.63
C SER A 27 14.28 5.53 -5.64
N GLU A 28 14.27 6.82 -5.97
CA GLU A 28 13.02 7.58 -6.05
C GLU A 28 12.05 7.00 -7.10
N GLU A 29 12.59 6.53 -8.23
CA GLU A 29 11.82 5.88 -9.29
C GLU A 29 11.16 4.58 -8.80
N ASP A 30 11.92 3.74 -8.08
CA ASP A 30 11.39 2.50 -7.51
C ASP A 30 10.35 2.80 -6.44
N ARG A 31 10.55 3.81 -5.59
CA ARG A 31 9.56 4.22 -4.58
C ARG A 31 8.25 4.64 -5.23
N GLN A 32 8.29 5.48 -6.26
CA GLN A 32 7.09 5.92 -6.97
C GLN A 32 6.37 4.75 -7.65
N TRP A 33 7.13 3.83 -8.24
CA TRP A 33 6.57 2.62 -8.83
C TRP A 33 5.88 1.75 -7.77
N VAL A 34 6.54 1.44 -6.66
CA VAL A 34 5.97 0.63 -5.56
C VAL A 34 4.70 1.26 -5.01
N ILE A 35 4.67 2.59 -4.77
CA ILE A 35 3.48 3.31 -4.31
C ILE A 35 2.31 3.10 -5.26
N ARG A 36 2.54 3.23 -6.57
CA ARG A 36 1.48 3.06 -7.57
C ARG A 36 0.95 1.63 -7.59
N GLU A 37 1.84 0.64 -7.65
CA GLU A 37 1.44 -0.77 -7.76
C GLU A 37 0.75 -1.27 -6.48
N ILE A 38 1.27 -0.93 -5.30
CA ILE A 38 0.69 -1.40 -4.03
C ILE A 38 -0.72 -0.84 -3.81
N HIS A 39 -1.00 0.37 -4.30
CA HIS A 39 -2.33 0.96 -4.25
C HIS A 39 -3.27 0.51 -5.37
N ALA A 40 -2.73 -0.07 -6.45
CA ALA A 40 -3.53 -0.72 -7.51
C ALA A 40 -4.10 -2.07 -7.07
N SER A 41 -3.39 -2.79 -6.18
CA SER A 41 -3.82 -4.06 -5.58
C SER A 41 -3.69 -4.05 -4.05
N PRO A 42 -4.45 -3.17 -3.35
CA PRO A 42 -4.38 -2.99 -1.89
C PRO A 42 -4.69 -4.26 -1.09
N GLU A 43 -5.45 -5.19 -1.65
CA GLU A 43 -5.79 -6.48 -1.06
C GLU A 43 -4.59 -7.40 -0.86
N GLN A 44 -3.49 -7.14 -1.57
CA GLN A 44 -2.24 -7.88 -1.47
C GLN A 44 -1.27 -7.27 -0.46
N ALA A 45 -1.53 -6.06 0.04
CA ALA A 45 -0.63 -5.38 0.96
C ALA A 45 -0.57 -6.11 2.32
N SER A 46 0.64 -6.38 2.80
CA SER A 46 0.86 -7.07 4.07
C SER A 46 0.35 -6.23 5.25
N GLN A 47 0.46 -4.90 5.20
CA GLN A 47 -0.02 -4.01 6.25
C GLN A 47 -0.92 -2.90 5.70
N LEU A 48 -2.22 -3.04 5.98
CA LEU A 48 -3.27 -2.12 5.55
C LEU A 48 -4.04 -1.57 6.75
N GLN A 49 -4.35 -0.28 6.69
CA GLN A 49 -5.15 0.43 7.67
C GLN A 49 -6.11 1.39 6.98
N TYR A 50 -7.26 1.61 7.60
CA TYR A 50 -8.22 2.61 7.18
C TYR A 50 -8.47 3.56 8.34
N GLU A 51 -8.31 4.85 8.08
CA GLU A 51 -8.67 5.90 9.01
C GLU A 51 -9.93 6.61 8.52
N ARG A 52 -10.89 6.86 9.41
CA ARG A 52 -12.09 7.60 9.04
C ARG A 52 -11.73 9.06 8.86
N SER A 53 -12.02 9.61 7.69
CA SER A 53 -11.90 11.04 7.38
C SER A 53 -13.27 11.72 7.43
N HIS A 54 -13.31 13.04 7.24
CA HIS A 54 -14.58 13.80 7.25
C HIS A 54 -15.54 13.36 6.13
N THR A 55 -15.01 13.01 4.96
CA THR A 55 -15.77 12.69 3.75
C THR A 55 -15.71 11.22 3.32
N GLY A 56 -15.03 10.36 4.09
CA GLY A 56 -14.89 8.95 3.75
C GLY A 56 -13.82 8.28 4.60
N PHE A 57 -12.91 7.57 3.94
CA PHE A 57 -11.74 6.96 4.57
C PHE A 57 -10.44 7.37 3.89
N THR A 58 -9.39 7.44 4.67
CA THR A 58 -8.01 7.48 4.19
C THR A 58 -7.45 6.06 4.28
N ARG A 59 -7.02 5.51 3.16
CA ARG A 59 -6.32 4.22 3.11
C ARG A 59 -4.84 4.44 3.35
N ILE A 60 -4.29 3.78 4.35
CA ILE A 60 -2.88 3.84 4.71
C ILE A 60 -2.28 2.46 4.48
N ILE A 61 -1.29 2.37 3.60
CA ILE A 61 -0.51 1.15 3.41
C ILE A 61 0.88 1.39 3.98
N THR A 62 1.30 0.53 4.90
CA THR A 62 2.69 0.46 5.33
C THR A 62 3.38 -0.57 4.46
N VAL A 63 4.25 -0.10 3.57
CA VAL A 63 4.98 -0.96 2.64
C VAL A 63 6.11 -1.65 3.39
N THR A 64 6.12 -2.97 3.32
CA THR A 64 7.14 -3.82 3.92
C THR A 64 8.10 -4.38 2.86
N LEU A 65 9.21 -4.97 3.30
CA LEU A 65 10.11 -5.69 2.39
C LEU A 65 9.40 -6.82 1.62
N GLU A 66 8.46 -7.52 2.25
CA GLU A 66 7.67 -8.59 1.62
C GLU A 66 6.82 -8.05 0.45
N ASP A 67 6.20 -6.89 0.64
CA ASP A 67 5.41 -6.22 -0.40
C ASP A 67 6.27 -5.88 -1.62
N ILE A 68 7.45 -5.32 -1.37
CA ILE A 68 8.40 -4.96 -2.43
C ILE A 68 8.83 -6.21 -3.19
N GLN A 69 9.25 -7.27 -2.49
CA GLN A 69 9.67 -8.53 -3.10
C GLN A 69 8.57 -9.11 -3.99
N ARG A 70 7.33 -9.15 -3.49
CA ARG A 70 6.17 -9.62 -4.27
C ARG A 70 5.97 -8.79 -5.53
N LEU A 71 6.01 -7.46 -5.42
CA LEU A 71 5.83 -6.57 -6.57
C LEU A 71 6.90 -6.77 -7.64
N TYR A 72 8.18 -6.90 -7.26
CA TYR A 72 9.26 -7.15 -8.23
C TYR A 72 9.09 -8.51 -8.92
N LEU A 73 8.73 -9.56 -8.17
CA LEU A 73 8.44 -10.87 -8.75
C LEU A 73 7.28 -10.82 -9.76
N SER A 74 6.23 -10.02 -9.48
CA SER A 74 5.13 -9.82 -10.42
C SER A 74 5.49 -8.98 -11.64
N LYS A 75 6.51 -8.12 -11.55
CA LYS A 75 6.99 -7.28 -12.67
C LYS A 75 7.74 -8.08 -13.73
N GLU A 76 8.39 -9.16 -13.32
CA GLU A 76 9.20 -10.03 -14.20
C GLU A 76 8.40 -11.20 -14.81
N ALA A 77 7.16 -11.41 -14.37
CA ALA A 77 6.24 -12.46 -14.82
C ALA A 77 5.40 -12.01 -16.03
#